data_AF-A0A1H9Q368-F1
#
_entry.id   AF-A0A1H9Q368-F1
#
_cell.length_a   1.000
_cell.length_b   1.000
_cell.length_c   1.000
_cell.angle_alpha   90.00
_cell.angle_beta   90.00
_cell.angle_gamma   90.00
#
_symmetry.space_group_name_H-M   'P 1'
#
loop_
_entity.id
_entity.type
_entity.pdbx_description
1 polymer ?
#
loop_
_entity_poly.entity_id
_entity_poly.type
_entity_poly.pdbx_seq_one_letter_code
_entity_poly.pdbx_strand_id
1 'polypeptide(L)'
;MAAPTLMFCVGATKAGTSWLYEELAGHPECHLRSIKELHYFDALESGRRDVEARQHGETIDTLTQRWWTAPVERRPRLEERIADRRAYRDVLTADEGDVSGYLDYLQAGRGEAALVGDVTPAYALLPTERLSAMARLLPDVRFVYLLRDPVARLWSHVRMIARRRSPEPTAEPERTARILNRTLRGEEREIEIRGDYAGALGRLDAAIAPERLLVMFYEELIAPGGLPRLCRFLGISAREGDTARRVHEGEKIELKPGQRRRARAWLQPQYEHVQKVMGRLPDAWLDVTAPSLRGATG
;
A
#
# COMPACT_ATOMS: atom_id res chain seq x y z
N MET A 1 11.03 -20.01 20.10
CA MET A 1 11.14 -19.51 18.71
C MET A 1 11.69 -18.09 18.76
N ALA A 2 12.56 -17.70 17.83
CA ALA A 2 13.04 -16.31 17.72
C ALA A 2 11.86 -15.36 17.39
N ALA A 3 11.97 -14.10 17.79
CA ALA A 3 11.03 -13.07 17.37
C ALA A 3 11.13 -12.87 15.85
N PRO A 4 10.00 -12.74 15.12
CA PRO A 4 10.02 -12.53 13.68
C PRO A 4 10.49 -11.12 13.33
N THR A 5 10.94 -10.93 12.09
CA THR A 5 11.02 -9.61 11.48
C THR A 5 9.59 -9.08 11.31
N LEU A 6 9.32 -7.86 11.77
CA LEU A 6 8.07 -7.15 11.50
C LEU A 6 8.26 -6.16 10.37
N MET A 7 7.55 -6.38 9.28
CA MET A 7 7.59 -5.50 8.11
C MET A 7 6.38 -4.56 8.07
N PHE A 8 6.65 -3.28 7.85
CA PHE A 8 5.63 -2.30 7.48
C PHE A 8 5.85 -1.82 6.05
N CYS A 9 4.91 -2.10 5.14
CA CYS A 9 4.88 -1.44 3.83
C CYS A 9 3.97 -0.21 3.94
N VAL A 10 4.60 0.92 4.24
CA VAL A 10 3.93 2.16 4.69
C VAL A 10 3.49 3.06 3.55
N GLY A 11 3.88 2.77 2.31
CA GLY A 11 3.52 3.60 1.17
C GLY A 11 4.17 3.16 -0.15
N ALA A 12 3.86 3.84 -1.25
CA ALA A 12 2.79 4.84 -1.36
C ALA A 12 1.47 4.25 -1.86
N THR A 13 0.36 4.96 -1.60
CA THR A 13 -0.94 4.59 -2.17
C THR A 13 -0.85 4.57 -3.71
N LYS A 14 -1.25 3.45 -4.32
CA LYS A 14 -1.16 3.16 -5.78
C LYS A 14 0.25 2.98 -6.34
N ALA A 15 1.24 2.65 -5.50
CA ALA A 15 2.62 2.38 -5.91
C ALA A 15 2.99 0.87 -6.00
N GLY A 16 2.01 -0.03 -6.11
CA GLY A 16 2.26 -1.47 -6.27
C GLY A 16 2.24 -2.31 -4.99
N THR A 17 1.85 -1.73 -3.86
CA THR A 17 1.80 -2.42 -2.55
C THR A 17 0.89 -3.65 -2.52
N SER A 18 -0.13 -3.73 -3.40
CA SER A 18 -0.97 -4.94 -3.51
C SER A 18 -0.21 -6.12 -4.12
N TRP A 19 0.57 -5.88 -5.19
CA TRP A 19 1.40 -6.92 -5.78
C TRP A 19 2.45 -7.40 -4.77
N LEU A 20 3.10 -6.46 -4.07
CA LEU A 20 4.04 -6.81 -3.01
C LEU A 20 3.41 -7.68 -1.91
N TYR A 21 2.20 -7.32 -1.46
CA TYR A 21 1.46 -8.13 -0.49
C TYR A 21 1.20 -9.55 -1.01
N GLU A 22 0.81 -9.70 -2.27
CA GLU A 22 0.53 -11.02 -2.87
C GLU A 22 1.80 -11.87 -2.98
N GLU A 23 2.93 -11.30 -3.40
CA GLU A 23 4.23 -12.00 -3.48
C GLU A 23 4.68 -12.48 -2.10
N LEU A 24 4.61 -11.62 -1.09
CA LEU A 24 5.02 -11.97 0.28
C LEU A 24 4.03 -12.92 0.95
N ALA A 25 2.72 -12.79 0.73
CA ALA A 25 1.74 -13.75 1.25
C ALA A 25 1.92 -15.15 0.65
N GLY A 26 2.49 -15.25 -0.56
CA GLY A 26 2.84 -16.53 -1.19
C GLY A 26 4.24 -17.05 -0.84
N HIS A 27 4.98 -16.38 0.04
CA HIS A 27 6.36 -16.75 0.40
C HIS A 27 6.38 -17.68 1.63
N PRO A 28 7.12 -18.81 1.60
CA PRO A 28 7.06 -19.82 2.67
C PRO A 28 7.58 -19.34 4.04
N GLU A 29 8.47 -18.34 4.06
CA GLU A 29 9.00 -17.74 5.29
C GLU A 29 8.19 -16.53 5.79
N CYS A 30 7.09 -16.20 5.14
CA CYS A 30 6.25 -15.06 5.47
C CYS A 30 4.89 -15.53 6.00
N HIS A 31 4.40 -14.83 7.01
CA HIS A 31 3.03 -14.95 7.51
C HIS A 31 2.37 -13.58 7.44
N LEU A 32 1.53 -13.38 6.42
CA LEU A 32 0.67 -12.21 6.30
C LEU A 32 -0.78 -12.62 6.51
N ARG A 33 -1.50 -11.91 7.38
CA ARG A 33 -2.94 -12.09 7.58
C ARG A 33 -3.69 -11.72 6.31
N SER A 34 -4.85 -12.31 6.08
CA SER A 34 -5.65 -12.15 4.86
C SER A 34 -6.22 -10.74 4.64
N ILE A 35 -6.09 -9.86 5.64
CA ILE A 35 -6.49 -8.46 5.60
C ILE A 35 -5.29 -7.60 5.22
N LYS A 36 -5.32 -7.04 4.01
CA LYS A 36 -4.44 -5.94 3.62
C LYS A 36 -5.01 -4.60 4.08
N GLU A 37 -4.14 -3.64 4.37
CA GLU A 37 -4.49 -2.28 4.83
C GLU A 37 -5.26 -2.34 6.16
N LEU A 38 -4.56 -2.71 7.24
CA LEU A 38 -5.15 -2.88 8.57
C LEU A 38 -5.61 -1.55 9.18
N HIS A 39 -4.96 -0.44 8.82
CA HIS A 39 -5.32 0.89 9.32
C HIS A 39 -5.27 1.04 10.85
N TYR A 40 -4.44 0.25 11.54
CA TYR A 40 -4.36 0.23 13.00
C TYR A 40 -3.86 1.58 13.55
N PHE A 41 -2.67 2.01 13.10
CA PHE A 41 -2.02 3.18 13.65
C PHE A 41 -2.66 4.51 13.22
N ASP A 42 -3.21 4.62 12.01
CA ASP A 42 -3.95 5.82 11.61
C ASP A 42 -5.34 5.90 12.24
N ALA A 43 -5.99 4.77 12.52
CA ALA A 43 -7.21 4.78 13.32
C ALA A 43 -6.94 5.17 14.77
N LEU A 44 -5.84 4.71 15.37
CA LEU A 44 -5.38 5.17 16.68
C LEU A 44 -5.10 6.68 16.68
N GLU A 45 -4.32 7.16 15.71
CA GLU A 45 -3.91 8.57 15.63
C GLU A 45 -5.09 9.52 15.42
N SER A 46 -6.12 9.08 14.70
CA SER A 46 -7.29 9.89 14.38
C SER A 46 -8.49 9.66 15.31
N GLY A 47 -8.39 8.76 16.30
CA GLY A 47 -9.51 8.40 17.18
C GLY A 47 -10.67 7.72 16.45
N ARG A 48 -10.36 6.92 15.41
CA ARG A 48 -11.35 6.32 14.50
C ARG A 48 -11.44 4.79 14.59
N ARG A 49 -10.91 4.17 15.65
CA ARG A 49 -10.95 2.71 15.82
C ARG A 49 -12.36 2.14 15.77
N ASP A 50 -13.34 2.79 16.40
CA ASP A 50 -14.75 2.35 16.34
C ASP A 50 -15.33 2.38 14.93
N VAL A 51 -14.91 3.37 14.13
CA VAL A 51 -15.30 3.48 12.72
C VAL A 51 -14.72 2.33 11.91
N GLU A 52 -13.44 2.01 12.11
CA GLU A 52 -12.80 0.85 11.47
C GLU A 52 -13.44 -0.46 11.93
N ALA A 53 -13.68 -0.63 13.23
CA ALA A 53 -14.30 -1.84 13.79
C ALA A 53 -15.69 -2.10 13.18
N ARG A 54 -16.51 -1.03 13.04
CA ARG A 54 -17.81 -1.11 12.38
C ARG A 54 -17.70 -1.48 10.90
N GLN A 55 -16.78 -0.87 10.15
CA GLN A 55 -16.55 -1.23 8.73
C GLN A 55 -16.11 -2.69 8.56
N HIS A 56 -15.30 -3.20 9.50
CA HIS A 56 -14.94 -4.61 9.55
C HIS A 56 -16.16 -5.49 9.81
N GLY A 57 -17.07 -5.10 10.72
CA GLY A 57 -18.37 -5.73 10.93
C GLY A 57 -19.22 -5.82 9.66
N GLU A 58 -19.45 -4.70 9.00
CA GLU A 58 -20.21 -4.63 7.73
C GLU A 58 -19.59 -5.53 6.64
N THR A 59 -18.25 -5.61 6.61
CA THR A 59 -17.53 -6.48 5.67
C THR A 59 -17.67 -7.96 6.04
N ILE A 60 -17.67 -8.31 7.33
CA ILE A 60 -17.92 -9.69 7.80
C ILE A 60 -19.31 -10.14 7.35
N ASP A 61 -20.32 -9.29 7.50
CA ASP A 61 -21.69 -9.61 7.09
C ASP A 61 -21.75 -9.84 5.57
N THR A 62 -21.12 -8.95 4.79
CA THR A 62 -21.03 -9.09 3.33
C THR A 62 -20.34 -10.38 2.90
N LEU A 63 -19.23 -10.75 3.56
CA LEU A 63 -18.50 -11.99 3.26
C LEU A 63 -19.30 -13.23 3.66
N THR A 64 -20.01 -13.18 4.78
CA THR A 64 -20.87 -14.27 5.26
C THR A 64 -22.03 -14.51 4.29
N GLN A 65 -22.66 -13.45 3.77
CA GLN A 65 -23.69 -13.58 2.74
C GLN A 65 -23.14 -14.19 1.45
N ARG A 66 -21.93 -13.78 1.03
CA ARG A 66 -21.26 -14.37 -0.15
C ARG A 66 -20.88 -15.83 0.06
N TRP A 67 -20.54 -16.23 1.28
CA TRP A 67 -20.16 -17.61 1.59
C TRP A 67 -21.30 -18.60 1.29
N TRP A 68 -22.55 -18.23 1.60
CA TRP A 68 -23.72 -19.09 1.32
C TRP A 68 -23.93 -19.41 -0.16
N THR A 69 -23.57 -18.48 -1.05
CA THR A 69 -23.73 -18.64 -2.51
C THR A 69 -22.43 -18.99 -3.23
N ALA A 70 -21.31 -19.06 -2.50
CA ALA A 70 -20.01 -19.37 -3.09
C ALA A 70 -19.88 -20.87 -3.43
N PRO A 71 -19.20 -21.20 -4.55
CA PRO A 71 -18.72 -22.55 -4.82
C PRO A 71 -17.90 -23.10 -3.66
N VAL A 72 -17.97 -24.41 -3.40
CA VAL A 72 -17.36 -25.07 -2.24
C VAL A 72 -15.86 -24.80 -2.16
N GLU A 73 -15.19 -24.74 -3.31
CA GLU A 73 -13.75 -24.53 -3.44
C GLU A 73 -13.32 -23.12 -2.99
N ARG A 74 -14.23 -22.15 -3.00
CA ARG A 74 -13.97 -20.77 -2.56
C ARG A 74 -14.31 -20.54 -1.09
N ARG A 75 -15.06 -21.43 -0.45
CA ARG A 75 -15.52 -21.29 0.93
C ARG A 75 -14.37 -21.21 1.95
N PRO A 76 -13.32 -22.04 1.90
CA PRO A 76 -12.22 -21.97 2.88
C PRO A 76 -11.55 -20.59 2.93
N ARG A 77 -11.30 -19.98 1.77
CA ARG A 77 -10.71 -18.63 1.69
C ARG A 77 -11.66 -17.54 2.22
N LEU A 78 -12.97 -17.72 2.08
CA LEU A 78 -13.94 -16.79 2.67
C LEU A 78 -14.00 -16.96 4.19
N GLU A 79 -13.96 -18.18 4.69
CA GLU A 79 -13.93 -18.50 6.12
C GLU A 79 -12.69 -17.91 6.80
N GLU A 80 -11.50 -18.09 6.22
CA GLU A 80 -10.25 -17.48 6.68
C GLU A 80 -10.39 -15.96 6.78
N ARG A 81 -10.89 -15.30 5.73
CA ARG A 81 -11.07 -13.83 5.72
C ARG A 81 -12.10 -13.35 6.73
N ILE A 82 -13.15 -14.12 6.98
CA ILE A 82 -14.16 -13.82 7.99
C ILE A 82 -13.53 -13.94 9.39
N ALA A 83 -12.80 -15.03 9.64
CA ALA A 83 -12.14 -15.29 10.92
C ALA A 83 -11.11 -14.20 11.25
N ASP A 84 -10.24 -13.85 10.29
CA ASP A 84 -9.27 -12.76 10.44
C ASP A 84 -9.95 -11.43 10.74
N ARG A 85 -11.05 -11.11 10.04
CA ARG A 85 -11.77 -9.84 10.27
C ARG A 85 -12.44 -9.78 11.62
N ARG A 86 -12.95 -10.91 12.13
CA ARG A 86 -13.50 -11.00 13.48
C ARG A 86 -12.41 -10.76 14.52
N ALA A 87 -11.30 -11.50 14.42
CA ALA A 87 -10.16 -11.34 15.32
C ALA A 87 -9.61 -9.90 15.31
N TYR A 88 -9.48 -9.28 14.13
CA TYR A 88 -9.00 -7.92 14.03
C TYR A 88 -9.99 -6.88 14.56
N ARG A 89 -11.30 -7.09 14.39
CA ARG A 89 -12.31 -6.23 15.01
C ARG A 89 -12.21 -6.28 16.54
N ASP A 90 -11.94 -7.44 17.11
CA ASP A 90 -11.76 -7.60 18.55
C ASP A 90 -10.51 -6.82 19.02
N VAL A 91 -9.42 -6.83 18.24
CA VAL A 91 -8.24 -5.96 18.49
C VAL A 91 -8.59 -4.47 18.49
N LEU A 92 -9.43 -4.02 17.55
CA LEU A 92 -9.81 -2.61 17.44
C LEU A 92 -10.70 -2.12 18.59
N THR A 93 -11.45 -3.05 19.22
CA THR A 93 -12.42 -2.75 20.29
C THR A 93 -11.89 -3.06 21.69
N ALA A 94 -10.69 -3.66 21.80
CA ALA A 94 -10.01 -3.88 23.06
C ALA A 94 -9.54 -2.57 23.72
N ASP A 95 -9.45 -2.60 25.05
CA ASP A 95 -9.10 -1.47 25.90
C ASP A 95 -7.72 -0.86 25.58
N GLU A 96 -7.61 0.45 25.77
CA GLU A 96 -6.68 1.39 25.12
C GLU A 96 -5.17 1.28 25.42
N GLY A 97 -4.73 0.26 26.15
CA GLY A 97 -3.42 0.31 26.80
C GLY A 97 -2.20 -0.14 25.97
N ASP A 98 -2.36 -1.09 25.05
CA ASP A 98 -1.21 -1.79 24.50
C ASP A 98 -1.40 -2.28 23.05
N VAL A 99 -0.33 -2.10 22.27
CA VAL A 99 -0.17 -2.60 20.90
C VAL A 99 0.02 -4.13 20.85
N SER A 100 0.15 -4.79 22.01
CA SER A 100 0.26 -6.25 22.13
C SER A 100 -0.85 -7.00 21.40
N GLY A 101 -2.11 -6.60 21.55
CA GLY A 101 -3.22 -7.27 20.83
C GLY A 101 -3.07 -7.20 19.30
N TYR A 102 -2.52 -6.09 18.78
CA TYR A 102 -2.18 -5.96 17.36
C TYR A 102 -1.00 -6.85 16.96
N LEU A 103 0.05 -6.90 17.77
CA LEU A 103 1.21 -7.78 17.53
C LEU A 103 0.86 -9.27 17.62
N ASP A 104 -0.01 -9.65 18.56
CA ASP A 104 -0.51 -11.00 18.73
C ASP A 104 -1.37 -11.39 17.53
N TYR A 105 -2.22 -10.49 17.05
CA TYR A 105 -2.98 -10.70 15.81
C TYR A 105 -2.05 -10.93 14.61
N LEU A 106 -1.00 -10.13 14.44
CA LEU A 106 -0.04 -10.33 13.34
C LEU A 106 0.73 -11.65 13.44
N GLN A 107 0.97 -12.17 14.65
CA GLN A 107 1.77 -13.38 14.87
C GLN A 107 0.93 -14.65 15.01
N ALA A 108 -0.37 -14.54 15.27
CA ALA A 108 -1.23 -15.68 15.50
C ALA A 108 -1.31 -16.59 14.27
N GLY A 109 -0.82 -17.83 14.42
CA GLY A 109 -0.74 -18.81 13.34
C GLY A 109 0.54 -18.72 12.49
N ARG A 110 1.54 -17.93 12.88
CA ARG A 110 2.78 -17.79 12.09
C ARG A 110 3.63 -19.06 11.99
N GLY A 111 3.52 -19.97 12.96
CA GLY A 111 4.40 -21.13 13.08
C GLY A 111 5.88 -20.72 13.08
N GLU A 112 6.65 -21.26 12.15
CA GLU A 112 8.08 -20.97 11.98
C GLU A 112 8.37 -19.86 10.96
N ALA A 113 7.35 -19.16 10.44
CA ALA A 113 7.56 -18.05 9.53
C ALA A 113 8.45 -16.98 10.18
N ALA A 114 9.50 -16.58 9.47
CA ALA A 114 10.51 -15.62 9.90
C ALA A 114 10.02 -14.18 9.82
N LEU A 115 9.03 -13.89 8.98
CA LEU A 115 8.49 -12.56 8.76
C LEU A 115 6.97 -12.50 8.99
N VAL A 116 6.55 -11.45 9.69
CA VAL A 116 5.16 -10.99 9.73
C VAL A 116 5.08 -9.57 9.19
N GLY A 117 3.90 -9.09 8.79
CA GLY A 117 3.82 -7.71 8.31
C GLY A 117 2.44 -7.11 8.12
N ASP A 118 2.46 -5.79 7.98
CA ASP A 118 1.31 -4.95 7.72
C ASP A 118 1.60 -4.05 6.51
N VAL A 119 0.76 -4.18 5.48
CA VAL A 119 0.83 -3.39 4.26
C VAL A 119 -0.29 -2.36 4.29
N THR A 120 -0.02 -1.23 4.95
CA THR A 120 -0.93 -0.08 5.02
C THR A 120 -0.25 1.18 4.44
N PRO A 121 -0.51 1.52 3.17
CA PRO A 121 0.13 2.65 2.49
C PRO A 121 -0.19 4.04 3.06
N ALA A 122 -1.10 4.13 4.03
CA ALA A 122 -1.45 5.36 4.72
C ALA A 122 -0.50 5.65 5.91
N TYR A 123 0.23 4.65 6.40
CA TYR A 123 1.13 4.84 7.56
C TYR A 123 2.25 5.82 7.28
N ALA A 124 2.70 5.96 6.04
CA ALA A 124 3.65 7.00 5.67
C ALA A 124 3.07 8.42 5.73
N LEU A 125 1.85 8.64 6.25
CA LEU A 125 1.27 9.94 6.59
C LEU A 125 1.27 10.23 8.10
N LEU A 126 1.63 9.24 8.92
CA LEU A 126 1.65 9.37 10.37
C LEU A 126 2.73 10.38 10.82
N PRO A 127 2.55 11.00 12.01
CA PRO A 127 3.58 11.81 12.64
C PRO A 127 4.87 11.01 12.90
N THR A 128 5.99 11.72 12.96
CA THR A 128 7.33 11.14 13.20
C THR A 128 7.37 10.37 14.52
N GLU A 129 6.67 10.85 15.54
CA GLU A 129 6.56 10.24 16.87
C GLU A 129 5.92 8.85 16.78
N ARG A 130 4.82 8.74 16.01
CA ARG A 130 4.13 7.47 15.78
C ARG A 130 5.00 6.49 15.00
N LEU A 131 5.66 6.95 13.93
CA LEU A 131 6.59 6.12 13.15
C LEU A 131 7.76 5.63 14.01
N SER A 132 8.29 6.49 14.88
CA SER A 132 9.36 6.15 15.82
C SER A 132 8.90 5.11 16.85
N ALA A 133 7.66 5.21 17.32
CA ALA A 133 7.06 4.20 18.21
C ALA A 133 6.89 2.85 17.49
N MET A 134 6.41 2.87 16.23
CA MET A 134 6.28 1.66 15.41
C MET A 134 7.64 0.95 15.21
N ALA A 135 8.73 1.70 15.04
CA ALA A 135 10.07 1.15 14.85
C ALA A 135 10.64 0.41 16.07
N ARG A 136 9.96 0.49 17.22
CA ARG A 136 10.36 -0.12 18.50
C ARG A 136 9.43 -1.23 18.96
N LEU A 137 8.45 -1.61 18.15
CA LEU A 137 7.45 -2.64 18.50
C LEU A 137 8.06 -4.02 18.71
N LEU A 138 9.08 -4.37 17.93
CA LEU A 138 9.82 -5.62 18.01
C LEU A 138 11.33 -5.34 17.87
N PRO A 139 12.20 -6.31 18.22
CA PRO A 139 13.65 -6.12 18.08
C PRO A 139 14.09 -5.80 16.64
N ASP A 140 13.42 -6.39 15.64
CA ASP A 140 13.67 -6.19 14.22
C ASP A 140 12.39 -5.73 13.50
N VAL A 141 12.28 -4.41 13.30
CA VAL A 141 11.19 -3.78 12.55
C VAL A 141 11.78 -3.10 11.31
N ARG A 142 11.23 -3.40 10.14
CA ARG A 142 11.70 -2.91 8.84
C ARG A 142 10.58 -2.24 8.07
N PHE A 143 10.89 -1.09 7.47
CA PHE A 143 9.95 -0.27 6.73
C PHE A 143 10.26 -0.32 5.24
N VAL A 144 9.22 -0.47 4.43
CA VAL A 144 9.30 -0.47 2.97
C VAL A 144 8.44 0.67 2.43
N TYR A 145 9.02 1.52 1.59
CA TYR A 145 8.31 2.57 0.87
C TYR A 145 8.53 2.41 -0.65
N LEU A 146 7.44 2.18 -1.37
CA LEU A 146 7.43 2.05 -2.82
C LEU A 146 7.09 3.37 -3.49
N LEU A 147 7.97 3.79 -4.38
CA LEU A 147 7.84 4.94 -5.26
C LEU A 147 7.27 4.50 -6.61
N ARG A 148 6.35 5.28 -7.16
CA ARG A 148 5.84 5.13 -8.53
C ARG A 148 5.79 6.49 -9.19
N ASP A 149 5.90 6.54 -10.52
CA ASP A 149 5.78 7.77 -11.29
C ASP A 149 4.61 8.63 -10.73
N PRO A 150 4.90 9.82 -10.18
CA PRO A 150 3.91 10.67 -9.53
C PRO A 150 2.64 10.88 -10.37
N VAL A 151 2.76 11.08 -11.69
CA VAL A 151 1.62 11.27 -12.58
C VAL A 151 0.81 9.99 -12.74
N ALA A 152 1.44 8.85 -12.97
CA ALA A 152 0.78 7.55 -13.08
C ALA A 152 0.09 7.16 -11.76
N ARG A 153 0.73 7.41 -10.62
CA ARG A 153 0.17 7.22 -9.28
C ARG A 153 -1.04 8.12 -9.06
N LEU A 154 -0.93 9.42 -9.33
CA LEU A 154 -2.02 10.38 -9.25
C LEU A 154 -3.21 9.93 -10.11
N TRP A 155 -2.98 9.59 -11.37
CA TRP A 155 -4.05 9.15 -12.26
C TRP A 155 -4.72 7.87 -11.78
N SER A 156 -3.93 6.90 -11.31
CA SER A 156 -4.49 5.68 -10.72
C SER A 156 -5.32 5.98 -9.46
N HIS A 157 -4.98 7.01 -8.69
CA HIS A 157 -5.72 7.41 -7.51
C HIS A 157 -7.02 8.12 -7.88
N VAL A 158 -6.98 9.08 -8.83
CA VAL A 158 -8.16 9.76 -9.37
C VAL A 158 -9.21 8.77 -9.87
N ARG A 159 -8.81 7.76 -10.66
CA ARG A 159 -9.74 6.71 -11.13
C ARG A 159 -10.32 5.88 -9.99
N MET A 160 -9.52 5.59 -8.96
CA MET A 160 -10.01 4.86 -7.78
C MET A 160 -11.10 5.66 -7.05
N ILE A 161 -10.88 6.95 -6.81
CA ILE A 161 -11.86 7.83 -6.16
C ILE A 161 -13.11 7.99 -7.04
N ALA A 162 -12.95 8.11 -8.36
CA ALA A 162 -14.08 8.19 -9.28
C ALA A 162 -15.03 6.98 -9.14
N ARG A 163 -14.47 5.76 -9.12
CA ARG A 163 -15.23 4.50 -8.96
C ARG A 163 -15.84 4.33 -7.58
N ARG A 164 -15.16 4.80 -6.53
CA ARG A 164 -15.73 4.81 -5.16
C ARG A 164 -16.91 5.77 -5.03
N ARG A 165 -16.88 6.92 -5.73
CA ARG A 165 -17.97 7.92 -5.72
C ARG A 165 -19.19 7.50 -6.54
N SER A 166 -19.03 6.66 -7.55
CA SER A 166 -20.14 6.00 -8.26
C SER A 166 -19.63 4.79 -9.04
N PRO A 167 -20.32 3.64 -8.99
CA PRO A 167 -20.00 2.49 -9.82
C PRO A 167 -20.46 2.64 -11.28
N GLU A 168 -21.19 3.70 -11.64
CA GLU A 168 -21.72 3.94 -12.99
C GLU A 168 -20.59 4.19 -14.02
N PRO A 169 -20.37 3.29 -15.00
CA PRO A 169 -19.21 3.37 -15.90
C PRO A 169 -19.28 4.50 -16.92
N THR A 170 -20.49 4.84 -17.40
CA THR A 170 -20.73 5.83 -18.47
C THR A 170 -20.27 7.23 -18.08
N ALA A 171 -20.40 7.60 -16.80
CA ALA A 171 -19.97 8.90 -16.27
C ALA A 171 -18.50 8.91 -15.76
N GLU A 172 -17.77 7.79 -15.85
CA GLU A 172 -16.40 7.68 -15.31
C GLU A 172 -15.40 8.65 -15.98
N PRO A 173 -15.40 8.86 -17.32
CA PRO A 173 -14.48 9.79 -17.99
C PRO A 173 -14.64 11.25 -17.54
N GLU A 174 -15.86 11.75 -17.45
CA GLU A 174 -16.12 13.12 -17.01
C GLU A 174 -15.81 13.30 -15.52
N ARG A 175 -16.16 12.31 -14.69
CA ARG A 175 -15.88 12.31 -13.26
C ARG A 175 -14.37 12.32 -12.99
N THR A 176 -13.60 11.49 -13.68
CA THR A 176 -12.13 11.46 -13.54
C THR A 176 -11.50 12.77 -13.99
N ALA A 177 -11.96 13.37 -15.09
CA ALA A 177 -11.49 14.69 -15.53
C ALA A 177 -11.81 15.80 -14.49
N ARG A 178 -13.01 15.80 -13.92
CA ARG A 178 -13.40 16.75 -12.85
C ARG A 178 -12.55 16.59 -11.60
N ILE A 179 -12.37 15.37 -11.11
CA ILE A 179 -11.54 15.09 -9.92
C ILE A 179 -10.10 15.51 -10.17
N LEU A 180 -9.53 15.20 -11.34
CA LEU A 180 -8.18 15.65 -11.70
C LEU A 180 -8.08 17.18 -11.67
N ASN A 181 -9.02 17.89 -12.31
CA ASN A 181 -9.02 19.36 -12.32
C ASN A 181 -9.18 19.99 -10.94
N ARG A 182 -9.95 19.36 -10.04
CA ARG A 182 -10.05 19.78 -8.62
C ARG A 182 -8.74 19.51 -7.88
N THR A 183 -8.13 18.34 -8.09
CA THR A 183 -6.83 17.98 -7.48
C THR A 183 -5.74 18.97 -7.85
N LEU A 184 -5.61 19.30 -9.15
CA LEU A 184 -4.61 20.26 -9.63
C LEU A 184 -4.87 21.71 -9.16
N ARG A 185 -6.01 21.97 -8.52
CA ARG A 185 -6.34 23.24 -7.84
C ARG A 185 -6.22 23.15 -6.31
N GLY A 186 -5.75 22.04 -5.76
CA GLY A 186 -5.65 21.81 -4.31
C GLY A 186 -6.98 21.52 -3.61
N GLU A 187 -8.04 21.18 -4.35
CA GLU A 187 -9.39 20.99 -3.82
C GLU A 187 -9.70 19.52 -3.43
N GLU A 188 -8.73 18.62 -3.56
CA GLU A 188 -8.86 17.18 -3.25
C GLU A 188 -7.74 16.76 -2.27
N ARG A 189 -7.84 17.24 -1.02
CA ARG A 189 -6.83 17.08 0.04
C ARG A 189 -6.38 15.62 0.26
N GLU A 190 -7.30 14.66 0.17
CA GLU A 190 -6.96 13.23 0.31
C GLU A 190 -6.00 12.74 -0.79
N ILE A 191 -6.18 13.21 -2.03
CA ILE A 191 -5.36 12.81 -3.18
C ILE A 191 -3.98 13.45 -3.10
N GLU A 192 -3.95 14.72 -2.69
CA GLU A 192 -2.73 15.52 -2.50
C GLU A 192 -1.85 14.94 -1.40
N ILE A 193 -2.37 14.77 -0.18
CA ILE A 193 -1.60 14.26 0.96
C ILE A 193 -1.01 12.87 0.64
N ARG A 194 -1.79 11.97 0.05
CA ARG A 194 -1.31 10.62 -0.33
C ARG A 194 -0.30 10.64 -1.49
N GLY A 195 -0.08 11.78 -2.12
CA GLY A 195 0.90 12.01 -3.19
C GLY A 195 2.12 12.79 -2.79
N ASP A 196 2.20 13.26 -1.54
CA ASP A 196 3.31 14.04 -1.04
C ASP A 196 4.49 13.14 -0.65
N TYR A 197 5.29 12.76 -1.64
CA TYR A 197 6.53 12.02 -1.45
C TYR A 197 7.52 12.80 -0.62
N ALA A 198 7.61 14.12 -0.80
CA ALA A 198 8.52 14.97 -0.04
C ALA A 198 8.24 14.91 1.47
N GLY A 199 6.97 15.12 1.86
CA GLY A 199 6.58 15.01 3.26
C GLY A 199 6.68 13.58 3.81
N ALA A 200 6.34 12.56 3.01
CA ALA A 200 6.44 11.16 3.43
C ALA A 200 7.88 10.71 3.67
N LEU A 201 8.77 10.96 2.71
CA LEU A 201 10.19 10.60 2.82
C LEU A 201 10.87 11.38 3.94
N GLY A 202 10.56 12.67 4.11
CA GLY A 202 11.10 13.46 5.22
C GLY A 202 10.71 12.92 6.60
N ARG A 203 9.46 12.50 6.79
CA ARG A 203 9.00 11.91 8.06
C ARG A 203 9.59 10.52 8.31
N LEU A 204 9.75 9.71 7.27
CA LEU A 204 10.36 8.40 7.38
C LEU A 204 11.86 8.49 7.71
N ASP A 205 12.59 9.36 7.03
CA ASP A 205 14.02 9.63 7.28
C ASP A 205 14.25 10.14 8.72
N ALA A 206 13.37 11.02 9.22
CA ALA A 206 13.44 11.52 10.58
C ALA A 206 13.11 10.49 11.67
N ALA A 207 12.28 9.49 11.37
CA ALA A 207 11.79 8.52 12.35
C ALA A 207 12.53 7.19 12.36
N ILE A 208 13.07 6.75 11.21
CA ILE A 208 13.51 5.38 10.98
C ILE A 208 14.99 5.36 10.62
N ALA A 209 15.76 4.51 11.31
CA ALA A 209 17.18 4.30 11.00
C ALA A 209 17.35 3.82 9.53
N PRO A 210 18.35 4.31 8.79
CA PRO A 210 18.54 3.98 7.36
C PRO A 210 18.59 2.48 7.07
N GLU A 211 19.20 1.67 7.94
CA GLU A 211 19.29 0.22 7.81
C GLU A 211 17.95 -0.50 8.01
N ARG A 212 16.95 0.18 8.57
CA ARG A 212 15.57 -0.31 8.78
C ARG A 212 14.59 0.29 7.79
N LEU A 213 15.03 1.11 6.84
CA LEU A 213 14.17 1.75 5.83
C LEU A 213 14.65 1.41 4.42
N LEU A 214 13.80 0.74 3.64
CA LEU A 214 14.02 0.49 2.23
C LEU A 214 13.05 1.32 1.38
N VAL A 215 13.61 2.25 0.61
CA VAL A 215 12.89 2.98 -0.44
C VAL A 215 13.24 2.39 -1.79
N MET A 216 12.24 1.99 -2.57
CA MET A 216 12.43 1.39 -3.90
C MET A 216 11.47 1.97 -4.92
N PHE A 217 11.92 2.10 -6.17
CA PHE A 217 11.04 2.34 -7.29
C PHE A 217 10.24 1.07 -7.62
N TYR A 218 8.98 1.24 -7.99
CA TYR A 218 8.11 0.15 -8.41
C TYR A 218 8.71 -0.60 -9.60
N GLU A 219 9.29 0.13 -10.55
CA GLU A 219 9.98 -0.41 -11.72
C GLU A 219 11.16 -1.31 -11.34
N GLU A 220 11.89 -0.97 -10.27
CA GLU A 220 12.97 -1.82 -9.75
C GLU A 220 12.44 -3.04 -9.04
N LEU A 221 11.37 -2.88 -8.26
CA LEU A 221 10.80 -3.99 -7.50
C LEU A 221 10.34 -5.13 -8.42
N ILE A 222 9.75 -4.78 -9.58
CA ILE A 222 9.27 -5.76 -10.57
C ILE A 222 10.33 -6.16 -11.60
N ALA A 223 11.49 -5.51 -11.62
CA ALA A 223 12.59 -5.91 -12.49
C ALA A 223 13.29 -7.17 -11.91
N PRO A 224 13.99 -7.97 -12.75
CA PRO A 224 14.81 -9.07 -12.26
C PRO A 224 15.76 -8.63 -11.14
N GLY A 225 15.83 -9.38 -10.04
CA GLY A 225 16.64 -9.02 -8.87
C GLY A 225 16.01 -8.00 -7.91
N GLY A 226 14.89 -7.37 -8.28
CA GLY A 226 14.13 -6.44 -7.45
C GLY A 226 13.56 -7.08 -6.18
N LEU A 227 12.73 -8.11 -6.35
CA LEU A 227 12.19 -8.88 -5.23
C LEU A 227 13.29 -9.60 -4.42
N PRO A 228 14.32 -10.22 -5.02
CA PRO A 228 15.48 -10.73 -4.27
C PRO A 228 16.16 -9.70 -3.37
N ARG A 229 16.32 -8.45 -3.82
CA ARG A 229 16.87 -7.36 -3.00
C ARG A 229 15.95 -7.06 -1.81
N LEU A 230 14.64 -7.00 -2.03
CA LEU A 230 13.67 -6.82 -0.97
C LEU A 230 13.72 -7.99 0.05
N CYS A 231 13.70 -9.24 -0.42
CA CYS A 231 13.79 -10.42 0.45
C CYS A 231 15.02 -10.37 1.37
N ARG A 232 16.18 -10.02 0.81
CA ARG A 232 17.42 -9.86 1.59
C ARG A 232 17.29 -8.76 2.64
N PHE A 233 16.72 -7.61 2.26
CA PHE A 233 16.42 -6.53 3.20
C PHE A 233 15.42 -6.96 4.27
N LEU A 234 14.55 -7.94 4.01
CA LEU A 234 13.57 -8.46 4.98
C LEU A 234 14.10 -9.64 5.80
N GLY A 235 15.28 -10.17 5.48
CA GLY A 235 15.90 -11.29 6.19
C GLY A 235 15.28 -12.64 5.86
N ILE A 236 14.67 -12.77 4.68
CA ILE A 236 14.08 -14.01 4.15
C ILE A 236 14.84 -14.46 2.91
N SER A 237 14.67 -15.73 2.51
CA SER A 237 15.28 -16.28 1.31
C SER A 237 14.87 -15.51 0.04
N ALA A 238 15.82 -15.39 -0.88
CA ALA A 238 15.61 -14.67 -2.13
C ALA A 238 14.69 -15.47 -3.06
N ARG A 239 13.72 -14.78 -3.64
CA ARG A 239 12.78 -15.34 -4.63
C ARG A 239 12.55 -14.31 -5.73
N GLU A 240 12.47 -14.79 -6.97
CA GLU A 240 12.02 -13.95 -8.08
C GLU A 240 10.51 -13.75 -8.03
N GLY A 241 10.06 -12.54 -8.35
CA GLY A 241 8.64 -12.22 -8.36
C GLY A 241 7.92 -12.75 -9.58
N ASP A 242 6.62 -13.04 -9.46
CA ASP A 242 5.78 -13.30 -10.62
C ASP A 242 5.46 -11.98 -11.35
N THR A 243 6.32 -11.64 -12.32
CA THR A 243 6.18 -10.42 -13.13
C THR A 243 5.16 -10.57 -14.27
N ALA A 244 4.77 -11.82 -14.58
CA ALA A 244 3.77 -12.11 -15.61
C ALA A 244 2.34 -11.87 -15.09
N ARG A 245 2.12 -12.03 -13.78
CA ARG A 245 0.82 -11.82 -13.14
C ARG A 245 0.54 -10.33 -12.88
N ARG A 246 -0.01 -9.66 -13.89
CA ARG A 246 -0.41 -8.25 -13.79
C ARG A 246 -1.68 -8.05 -12.98
N VAL A 247 -1.53 -7.57 -11.74
CA VAL A 247 -2.67 -7.15 -10.91
C VAL A 247 -3.24 -5.83 -11.44
N HIS A 248 -4.48 -5.88 -11.97
CA HIS A 248 -5.28 -4.76 -12.52
C HIS A 248 -5.00 -4.33 -13.97
N GLU A 249 -5.10 -5.25 -14.93
CA GLU A 249 -5.06 -4.98 -16.38
C GLU A 249 -6.47 -4.77 -16.98
N GLY A 250 -7.27 -3.87 -16.40
CA GLY A 250 -8.52 -3.43 -17.04
C GLY A 250 -8.25 -2.35 -18.11
N GLU A 251 -9.12 -2.24 -19.12
CA GLU A 251 -9.17 -1.10 -20.03
C GLU A 251 -9.29 0.19 -19.20
N LYS A 252 -8.29 1.06 -19.31
CA LYS A 252 -8.15 2.24 -18.47
C LYS A 252 -8.41 3.47 -19.31
N ILE A 253 -9.32 4.31 -18.82
CA ILE A 253 -9.46 5.70 -19.28
C ILE A 253 -8.06 6.32 -19.31
N GLU A 254 -7.68 6.75 -20.50
CA GLU A 254 -6.34 7.28 -20.75
C GLU A 254 -6.22 8.71 -20.22
N LEU A 255 -5.07 9.03 -19.65
CA LEU A 255 -4.74 10.41 -19.30
C LEU A 255 -4.32 11.15 -20.57
N LYS A 256 -5.12 12.13 -21.01
CA LYS A 256 -4.85 12.88 -22.24
C LYS A 256 -3.53 13.65 -22.14
N PRO A 257 -2.78 13.87 -23.24
CA PRO A 257 -1.47 14.54 -23.21
C PRO A 257 -1.47 15.90 -22.50
N GLY A 258 -2.49 16.74 -22.73
CA GLY A 258 -2.61 18.04 -22.04
C GLY A 258 -2.83 17.91 -20.53
N GLN A 259 -3.59 16.91 -20.09
CA GLN A 259 -3.79 16.61 -18.68
C GLN A 259 -2.51 16.09 -18.03
N ARG A 260 -1.76 15.22 -18.73
CA ARG A 260 -0.45 14.71 -18.31
C ARG A 260 0.55 15.86 -18.08
N ARG A 261 0.67 16.79 -19.04
CA ARG A 261 1.57 17.95 -18.89
C ARG A 261 1.22 18.81 -17.68
N ARG A 262 -0.06 19.12 -17.48
CA ARG A 262 -0.53 19.89 -16.30
C ARG A 262 -0.25 19.15 -14.98
N ALA A 263 -0.50 17.84 -14.94
CA ALA A 263 -0.22 17.01 -13.77
C ALA A 263 1.29 16.93 -13.48
N ARG A 264 2.14 16.79 -14.52
CA ARG A 264 3.59 16.78 -14.37
C ARG A 264 4.10 18.09 -13.80
N ALA A 265 3.65 19.23 -14.34
CA ALA A 265 4.04 20.55 -13.83
C ALA A 265 3.63 20.72 -12.36
N TRP A 266 2.41 20.33 -12.00
CA TRP A 266 1.94 20.40 -10.61
C TRP A 266 2.73 19.48 -9.65
N LEU A 267 3.15 18.31 -10.13
CA LEU A 267 3.93 17.33 -9.36
C LEU A 267 5.44 17.56 -9.41
N GLN A 268 5.93 18.61 -10.08
CA GLN A 268 7.35 18.87 -10.27
C GLN A 268 8.14 18.88 -8.93
N PRO A 269 7.66 19.50 -7.84
CA PRO A 269 8.35 19.44 -6.55
C PRO A 269 8.56 18.01 -6.02
N GLN A 270 7.64 17.10 -6.33
CA GLN A 270 7.72 15.70 -5.91
C GLN A 270 8.77 14.94 -6.72
N TYR A 271 8.92 15.22 -8.02
CA TYR A 271 9.99 14.66 -8.83
C TYR A 271 11.37 15.15 -8.38
N GLU A 272 11.51 16.45 -8.13
CA GLU A 272 12.76 17.06 -7.65
C GLU A 272 13.18 16.48 -6.30
N HIS A 273 12.25 16.33 -5.37
CA HIS A 273 12.54 15.74 -4.08
C HIS A 273 12.96 14.27 -4.20
N VAL A 274 12.23 13.46 -5.00
CA VAL A 274 12.61 12.06 -5.22
C VAL A 274 13.98 11.97 -5.89
N GLN A 275 14.28 12.80 -6.88
CA GLN A 275 15.60 12.83 -7.52
C GLN A 275 16.71 13.19 -6.52
N LYS A 276 16.46 14.15 -5.63
CA LYS A 276 17.40 14.55 -4.58
C LYS A 276 17.68 13.40 -3.60
N VAL A 277 16.64 12.73 -3.11
CA VAL A 277 16.77 11.65 -2.11
C VAL A 277 17.35 10.38 -2.73
N MET A 278 16.90 10.01 -3.93
CA MET A 278 17.31 8.76 -4.58
C MET A 278 18.57 8.92 -5.43
N GLY A 279 19.04 10.14 -5.66
CA GLY A 279 20.15 10.48 -6.57
C GLY A 279 19.84 10.29 -8.06
N ARG A 280 18.66 9.78 -8.40
CA ARG A 280 18.23 9.49 -9.77
C ARG A 280 16.71 9.37 -9.87
N LEU A 281 16.21 9.40 -11.10
CA LEU A 281 14.85 8.99 -11.45
C LEU A 281 14.93 7.88 -12.49
N PRO A 282 13.99 6.91 -12.52
CA PRO A 282 13.89 5.97 -13.63
C PRO A 282 13.68 6.69 -14.96
N ASP A 283 14.27 6.20 -16.06
CA ASP A 283 14.15 6.82 -17.39
C ASP A 283 12.68 6.97 -17.82
N ALA A 284 11.84 6.00 -17.48
CA ALA A 284 10.40 6.02 -17.74
C ALA A 284 9.67 7.21 -17.07
N TRP A 285 10.26 7.83 -16.03
CA TRP A 285 9.72 9.02 -15.37
C TRP A 285 10.20 10.32 -16.03
N LEU A 286 11.24 10.28 -16.86
CA LEU A 286 11.76 11.46 -17.56
C LEU A 286 11.01 11.73 -18.86
N ASP A 287 10.43 10.69 -19.47
CA ASP A 287 9.67 10.82 -20.70
C ASP A 287 8.24 11.36 -20.45
N VAL A 288 8.06 12.65 -20.72
CA VAL A 288 6.76 13.34 -20.67
C VAL A 288 5.81 12.96 -21.80
N THR A 289 6.32 12.30 -22.85
CA THR A 289 5.56 11.80 -24.01
C THR A 289 5.28 10.31 -23.93
N ALA A 290 6.04 9.56 -23.13
CA ALA A 290 5.80 8.14 -22.92
C ALA A 290 4.37 7.92 -22.42
N PRO A 291 3.59 7.05 -23.07
CA PRO A 291 2.39 6.53 -22.44
C PRO A 291 2.80 5.93 -21.09
N SER A 292 2.05 6.24 -20.02
CA SER A 292 2.31 5.71 -18.67
C SER A 292 2.52 4.21 -18.75
N LEU A 293 3.78 3.75 -18.66
CA LEU A 293 4.23 2.37 -18.93
C LEU A 293 3.08 1.49 -19.45
N ARG A 294 2.71 1.74 -20.71
CA ARG A 294 2.04 0.74 -21.53
C ARG A 294 3.12 -0.22 -21.95
N GLY A 295 2.77 -1.50 -21.99
CA GLY A 295 3.69 -2.60 -22.21
C GLY A 295 4.76 -2.28 -23.25
N ALA A 296 6.02 -2.42 -22.85
CA ALA A 296 7.04 -2.80 -23.78
C ALA A 296 6.69 -4.24 -24.20
N THR A 297 6.14 -4.36 -25.41
CA THR A 297 6.05 -5.59 -26.16
C THR A 297 7.46 -6.03 -26.53
N GLY A 298 7.77 -7.27 -26.17
CA GLY A 298 8.90 -8.08 -26.60
C GLY A 298 8.59 -9.51 -26.17
#